data_AF-A0A1A8B8M9-F1
#
_entry.id   AF-A0A1A8B8M9-F1
#
_cell.length_a   1.000
_cell.length_b   1.000
_cell.length_c   1.000
_cell.angle_alpha   90.00
_cell.angle_beta   90.00
_cell.angle_gamma   90.00
#
_symmetry.space_group_name_H-M   'P 1'
#
loop_
_entity.id
_entity.type
_entity.pdbx_description
1 polymer ?
#
loop_
_entity_poly.entity_id
_entity_poly.type
_entity_poly.pdbx_seq_one_letter_code
_entity_poly.pdbx_strand_id
1 'polypeptide(L)'
;MATIWGGASLLTMYLRSMEDLLKMTDWTWDFFINLSAADYPIRTNEQLVSFLSVYRNMNFIKSHGRDNARFIRKQGLDRLFYECDTHMWRLGDRKIPEGIAVDGGSDWFLLNRPFVDYVVNSKDELVSRMKRFYTYTLLPAESFFHTVLENSVLCETMVDNNLRLTNWNRKLGCKCQYKHIVD
;
A
#
# COMPACT_ATOMS: atom_id res chain seq x y z
N MET A 1 -5.39 -12.55 -13.59
CA MET A 1 -5.90 -11.17 -13.41
C MET A 1 -4.74 -10.24 -13.71
N ALA A 2 -4.93 -9.22 -14.55
CA ALA A 2 -3.85 -8.31 -14.94
C ALA A 2 -3.80 -7.13 -13.97
N THR A 3 -2.61 -6.76 -13.49
CA THR A 3 -2.41 -5.59 -12.62
C THR A 3 -2.43 -4.31 -13.45
N ILE A 4 -3.63 -3.81 -13.75
CA ILE A 4 -3.82 -2.54 -14.46
C ILE A 4 -3.46 -1.35 -13.55
N TRP A 5 -3.21 -0.18 -14.15
CA TRP A 5 -2.95 1.04 -13.39
C TRP A 5 -4.14 1.38 -12.49
N GLY A 6 -3.90 1.59 -11.20
CA GLY A 6 -4.94 1.88 -10.21
C GLY A 6 -5.83 0.69 -9.80
N GLY A 7 -5.62 -0.48 -10.38
CA GLY A 7 -6.45 -1.67 -10.15
C GLY A 7 -6.45 -2.16 -8.69
N ALA A 8 -7.60 -2.66 -8.25
CA ALA A 8 -7.77 -3.39 -6.99
C ALA A 8 -6.89 -4.66 -6.92
N SER A 9 -6.59 -5.24 -8.08
CA SER A 9 -5.78 -6.43 -8.26
C SER A 9 -4.34 -6.26 -7.79
N LEU A 10 -3.78 -5.04 -7.74
CA LEU A 10 -2.44 -4.80 -7.21
C LEU A 10 -2.34 -5.16 -5.72
N LEU A 11 -3.29 -4.71 -4.90
CA LEU A 11 -3.32 -5.10 -3.48
C LEU A 11 -3.55 -6.61 -3.33
N THR A 12 -4.43 -7.18 -4.15
CA THR A 12 -4.67 -8.64 -4.15
C THR A 12 -3.38 -9.41 -4.46
N MET A 13 -2.60 -8.95 -5.42
CA MET A 13 -1.30 -9.53 -5.77
C MET A 13 -0.32 -9.42 -4.58
N TYR A 14 -0.23 -8.26 -3.93
CA TYR A 14 0.63 -8.11 -2.74
C TYR A 14 0.24 -9.06 -1.61
N LEU A 15 -1.04 -9.08 -1.22
CA LEU A 15 -1.51 -9.94 -0.14
C LEU A 15 -1.27 -11.43 -0.43
N ARG A 16 -1.46 -11.88 -1.67
CA ARG A 16 -1.14 -13.26 -2.08
C ARG A 16 0.35 -13.55 -2.02
N SER A 17 1.19 -12.65 -2.53
CA SER A 17 2.65 -12.83 -2.48
C SER A 17 3.17 -12.88 -1.04
N MET A 18 2.62 -12.07 -0.14
CA MET A 18 2.93 -12.10 1.29
C MET A 18 2.52 -13.42 1.94
N GLU A 19 1.32 -13.93 1.62
CA GLU A 19 0.85 -15.23 2.08
C GLU A 19 1.75 -16.37 1.59
N ASP A 20 2.14 -16.36 0.31
CA ASP A 20 3.03 -17.36 -0.27
C ASP A 20 4.41 -17.33 0.40
N LEU A 21 5.00 -16.14 0.59
CA LEU A 21 6.29 -15.97 1.27
C LEU A 21 6.27 -16.41 2.75
N LEU A 22 5.14 -16.26 3.44
CA LEU A 22 4.99 -16.75 4.82
C LEU A 22 4.92 -18.27 4.88
N LYS A 23 4.39 -18.93 3.83
CA LYS A 23 4.28 -20.40 3.73
C LYS A 23 5.58 -21.08 3.28
N MET A 24 6.52 -20.36 2.67
CA MET A 24 7.84 -20.88 2.28
C MET A 24 8.73 -21.07 3.52
N THR A 25 8.63 -22.25 4.15
CA THR A 25 9.34 -22.57 5.39
C THR A 25 10.86 -22.65 5.22
N ASP A 26 11.34 -22.84 4.01
CA ASP A 26 12.76 -22.85 3.63
C ASP A 26 13.33 -21.44 3.44
N TRP A 27 12.48 -20.40 3.40
CA TRP A 27 12.89 -19.00 3.25
C TRP A 27 12.81 -18.23 4.56
N THR A 28 13.99 -17.93 5.12
CA THR A 28 14.12 -17.08 6.31
C THR A 28 14.34 -15.64 5.85
N TRP A 29 13.28 -14.82 5.90
CA TRP A 29 13.29 -13.42 5.49
C TRP A 29 12.76 -12.51 6.61
N ASP A 30 13.26 -11.27 6.67
CA ASP A 30 12.91 -10.28 7.70
C ASP A 30 12.11 -9.09 7.18
N PHE A 31 12.29 -8.72 5.90
CA PHE A 31 11.62 -7.60 5.25
C PHE A 31 11.00 -7.98 3.91
N PHE A 32 9.82 -7.44 3.65
CA PHE A 32 9.18 -7.40 2.35
C PHE A 32 9.46 -6.04 1.68
N ILE A 33 9.99 -6.06 0.45
CA ILE A 33 10.35 -4.86 -0.32
C ILE A 33 9.77 -5.00 -1.73
N ASN A 34 8.88 -4.10 -2.14
CA ASN A 34 8.33 -4.11 -3.50
C ASN A 34 9.15 -3.26 -4.46
N LEU A 35 9.43 -3.76 -5.66
CA LEU A 35 10.13 -3.02 -6.73
C LEU A 35 9.39 -3.24 -8.06
N SER A 36 9.39 -2.23 -8.93
CA SER A 36 9.04 -2.37 -10.35
C SER A 36 10.28 -2.62 -11.20
N ALA A 37 10.07 -2.89 -12.49
CA ALA A 37 11.13 -2.91 -13.49
C ALA A 37 11.80 -1.53 -13.73
N ALA A 38 11.21 -0.44 -13.23
CA ALA A 38 11.74 0.92 -13.36
C ALA A 38 12.47 1.43 -12.10
N ASP A 39 12.53 0.62 -11.03
CA ASP A 39 13.29 0.95 -9.83
C ASP A 39 14.78 0.68 -10.03
N TYR A 40 15.63 1.46 -9.33
CA TYR A 40 17.07 1.25 -9.31
C TYR A 40 17.67 1.62 -7.94
N PRO A 41 18.61 0.83 -7.40
CA PRO A 41 19.25 1.14 -6.13
C PRO A 41 20.17 2.36 -6.25
N ILE A 42 20.12 3.26 -5.26
CA ILE A 42 21.00 4.43 -5.14
C ILE A 42 22.03 4.30 -4.00
N ARG A 43 22.05 3.14 -3.34
CA ARG A 43 22.96 2.74 -2.25
C ARG A 43 23.32 1.27 -2.42
N THR A 44 24.43 0.83 -1.82
CA THR A 44 24.87 -0.56 -1.94
C THR A 44 24.00 -1.50 -1.09
N ASN A 45 24.01 -2.79 -1.43
CA ASN A 45 23.34 -3.82 -0.62
C ASN A 45 23.84 -3.84 0.83
N GLU A 46 25.15 -3.68 1.04
CA GLU A 46 25.74 -3.64 2.39
C GLU A 46 25.16 -2.50 3.24
N GLN A 47 25.00 -1.32 2.66
CA GLN A 47 24.39 -0.17 3.34
C GLN A 47 22.92 -0.42 3.66
N LEU A 48 22.18 -1.03 2.74
CA LEU A 48 20.77 -1.39 2.95
C LEU A 48 20.63 -2.39 4.10
N VAL A 49 21.40 -3.49 4.07
CA VAL A 49 21.39 -4.53 5.10
C VAL A 49 21.79 -3.96 6.46
N SER A 50 22.85 -3.14 6.51
CA SER A 50 23.30 -2.49 7.75
C SER A 50 22.20 -1.63 8.36
N PHE A 51 21.54 -0.79 7.55
CA PHE A 51 20.44 0.07 8.01
C PHE A 51 19.24 -0.74 8.51
N LEU A 52 18.76 -1.70 7.71
CA LEU A 52 17.59 -2.50 8.07
C LEU A 52 17.84 -3.44 9.26
N SER A 53 19.08 -3.87 9.47
CA SER A 53 19.44 -4.69 10.65
C SER A 53 19.28 -3.89 11.94
N VAL A 54 19.63 -2.61 11.95
CA VAL A 54 19.46 -1.72 13.12
C VAL A 54 17.99 -1.44 13.39
N TYR A 55 17.19 -1.20 12.34
CA TYR A 55 15.77 -0.84 12.44
C TYR A 55 14.83 -2.00 12.10
N ARG A 56 15.23 -3.24 12.43
CA ARG A 56 14.53 -4.47 12.01
C ARG A 56 13.05 -4.57 12.43
N ASN A 57 12.67 -3.84 13.48
CA ASN A 57 11.31 -3.84 14.03
C ASN A 57 10.45 -2.68 13.50
N MET A 58 10.96 -1.88 12.56
CA MET A 58 10.25 -0.73 12.00
C MET A 58 9.62 -1.06 10.64
N ASN A 59 8.57 -0.31 10.28
CA ASN A 59 7.89 -0.34 9.00
C ASN A 59 8.07 1.01 8.29
N PHE A 60 8.52 0.99 7.05
CA PHE A 60 8.90 2.17 6.28
C PHE A 60 7.85 2.45 5.21
N ILE A 61 6.92 3.34 5.54
CA ILE A 61 5.83 3.77 4.65
C ILE A 61 5.82 5.30 4.61
N LYS A 62 5.47 5.90 3.46
CA LYS A 62 5.48 7.35 3.30
C LYS A 62 4.06 7.88 3.18
N SER A 63 3.64 8.71 4.13
CA SER A 63 2.35 9.40 4.12
C SER A 63 2.40 10.63 3.21
N HIS A 64 1.22 11.09 2.79
CA HIS A 64 1.10 12.24 1.89
C HIS A 64 1.49 13.58 2.56
N GLY A 65 1.44 13.65 3.90
CA GLY A 65 1.91 14.78 4.72
C GLY A 65 1.16 16.10 4.48
N ARG A 66 -0.12 16.05 4.12
CA ARG A 66 -0.95 17.22 3.78
C ARG A 66 -2.33 17.15 4.46
N ASP A 67 -3.26 17.98 4.04
CA ASP A 67 -4.66 17.90 4.47
C ASP A 67 -5.29 16.56 4.08
N ASN A 68 -5.72 15.78 5.09
CA ASN A 68 -6.25 14.42 4.90
C ASN A 68 -7.60 14.40 4.17
N ALA A 69 -8.49 15.35 4.47
CA ALA A 69 -9.79 15.44 3.79
C ALA A 69 -9.62 15.65 2.28
N ARG A 70 -8.62 16.43 1.86
CA ARG A 70 -8.24 16.60 0.46
C ARG A 70 -7.59 15.35 -0.12
N PHE A 71 -6.81 14.59 0.65
CA PHE A 71 -6.24 13.31 0.22
C PHE A 71 -7.36 12.31 -0.12
N ILE A 72 -8.29 12.08 0.81
CA ILE A 72 -9.45 11.19 0.64
C ILE A 72 -10.21 11.50 -0.67
N ARG A 73 -10.55 12.78 -0.88
CA ARG A 73 -11.28 13.21 -2.10
C ARG A 73 -10.45 13.03 -3.37
N LYS A 74 -9.13 13.27 -3.33
CA LYS A 74 -8.27 13.17 -4.52
C LYS A 74 -7.97 11.73 -4.92
N GLN A 75 -7.89 10.84 -3.95
CA GLN A 75 -7.71 9.41 -4.17
C GLN A 75 -9.02 8.71 -4.54
N GLY A 76 -10.17 9.38 -4.37
CA GLY A 76 -11.48 8.76 -4.57
C GLY A 76 -11.79 7.69 -3.53
N LEU A 77 -11.23 7.78 -2.31
CA LEU A 77 -11.50 6.82 -1.24
C LEU A 77 -12.98 6.85 -0.81
N ASP A 78 -13.66 7.99 -1.01
CA ASP A 78 -15.10 8.20 -0.84
C ASP A 78 -15.95 7.71 -2.03
N ARG A 79 -15.35 7.03 -3.00
CA ARG A 79 -16.04 6.42 -4.14
C ARG A 79 -15.88 4.90 -4.13
N LEU A 80 -16.88 4.20 -4.62
CA LEU A 80 -16.87 2.75 -4.80
C LEU A 80 -16.38 2.43 -6.21
N PHE A 81 -15.37 1.56 -6.31
CA PHE A 81 -14.84 1.06 -7.57
C PHE A 81 -14.99 -0.45 -7.69
N TYR A 82 -15.08 -0.95 -8.91
CA TYR A 82 -15.05 -2.40 -9.20
C TYR A 82 -14.13 -2.68 -10.37
N GLU A 83 -13.17 -3.59 -10.19
CA GLU A 83 -12.28 -4.02 -11.26
C GLU A 83 -12.92 -5.16 -12.06
N CYS A 84 -13.18 -4.93 -13.34
CA CYS A 84 -13.74 -5.93 -14.24
C CYS A 84 -13.33 -5.62 -15.68
N ASP A 85 -13.10 -6.64 -16.50
CA ASP A 85 -12.71 -6.52 -17.90
C ASP A 85 -11.52 -5.57 -18.13
N THR A 86 -10.51 -5.68 -17.25
CA THR A 86 -9.29 -4.84 -17.26
C THR A 86 -9.55 -3.33 -17.17
N HIS A 87 -10.65 -2.95 -16.51
CA HIS A 87 -11.02 -1.55 -16.26
C HIS A 87 -11.46 -1.35 -14.80
N MET A 88 -11.23 -0.16 -14.25
CA MET A 88 -11.74 0.25 -12.94
C MET A 88 -13.00 1.11 -13.08
N TRP A 89 -14.15 0.49 -12.86
CA TRP A 89 -15.47 1.12 -12.99
C TRP A 89 -15.83 1.88 -11.71
N ARG A 90 -16.16 3.17 -11.83
CA ARG A 90 -16.67 3.94 -10.69
C ARG A 90 -18.18 3.74 -10.57
N LEU A 91 -18.61 3.12 -9.48
CA LEU A 91 -20.01 2.71 -9.28
C LEU A 91 -20.85 3.74 -8.49
N GLY A 92 -20.21 4.66 -7.79
CA GLY A 92 -20.89 5.70 -7.02
C GLY A 92 -20.15 6.09 -5.76
N ASP A 93 -20.88 6.66 -4.81
CA ASP A 93 -20.32 7.23 -3.58
C ASP A 93 -20.41 6.22 -2.44
N ARG A 94 -19.47 6.31 -1.49
CA ARG A 94 -19.49 5.54 -0.25
C ARG A 94 -18.99 6.37 0.92
N LYS A 95 -19.35 5.95 2.13
CA LYS A 95 -18.85 6.57 3.37
C LYS A 95 -17.49 6.02 3.75
N ILE A 96 -16.64 6.88 4.30
CA ILE A 96 -15.42 6.47 4.99
C ILE A 96 -15.81 5.82 6.32
N PRO A 97 -15.23 4.67 6.70
CA PRO A 97 -15.54 4.01 7.98
C PRO A 97 -15.20 4.94 9.16
N GLU A 98 -16.12 5.01 10.12
CA GLU A 98 -15.92 5.76 11.37
C GLU A 98 -15.08 4.94 12.37
N GLY A 99 -14.45 5.65 13.32
CA GLY A 99 -13.69 5.01 14.40
C GLY A 99 -12.26 4.58 14.04
N ILE A 100 -11.81 4.86 12.81
CA ILE A 100 -10.43 4.64 12.37
C ILE A 100 -9.85 5.90 11.73
N ALA A 101 -8.54 6.07 11.85
CA ALA A 101 -7.79 7.06 11.07
C ALA A 101 -7.51 6.50 9.67
N VAL A 102 -7.89 7.23 8.62
CA VAL A 102 -7.49 6.89 7.24
C VAL A 102 -6.31 7.76 6.86
N ASP A 103 -5.24 7.12 6.41
CA ASP A 103 -4.07 7.79 5.82
C ASP A 103 -3.59 7.04 4.58
N GLY A 104 -2.69 7.64 3.83
CA GLY A 104 -2.01 7.04 2.70
C GLY A 104 -0.93 7.92 2.09
N GLY A 105 -0.31 7.43 1.04
CA GLY A 105 0.73 8.13 0.31
C GLY A 105 1.35 7.22 -0.74
N SER A 106 2.63 6.90 -0.61
CA SER A 106 3.29 6.01 -1.57
C SER A 106 2.93 4.55 -1.34
N ASP A 107 2.66 3.83 -2.43
CA ASP A 107 2.55 2.37 -2.48
C ASP A 107 3.90 1.64 -2.57
N TRP A 108 5.02 2.36 -2.54
CA TRP A 108 6.36 1.81 -2.39
C TRP A 108 6.74 1.82 -0.93
N PHE A 109 7.12 0.66 -0.39
CA PHE A 109 7.34 0.49 1.05
C PHE A 109 8.34 -0.63 1.38
N LEU A 110 8.76 -0.66 2.64
CA LEU A 110 9.45 -1.79 3.24
C LEU A 110 8.70 -2.18 4.53
N LEU A 111 8.21 -3.42 4.59
CA LEU A 111 7.44 -3.91 5.73
C LEU A 111 8.19 -5.05 6.40
N ASN A 112 8.24 -5.04 7.73
CA ASN A 112 8.85 -6.14 8.47
C ASN A 112 7.93 -7.37 8.49
N ARG A 113 8.52 -8.56 8.67
CA ARG A 113 7.78 -9.84 8.71
C ARG A 113 6.65 -9.87 9.74
N PRO A 114 6.80 -9.36 10.98
CA PRO A 114 5.69 -9.32 11.95
C PRO A 114 4.46 -8.55 11.45
N PHE A 115 4.63 -7.40 10.81
CA PHE A 115 3.50 -6.65 10.26
C PHE A 115 2.88 -7.35 9.05
N VAL A 116 3.71 -7.95 8.19
CA VAL A 116 3.20 -8.76 7.06
C VAL A 116 2.38 -9.95 7.56
N ASP A 117 2.85 -10.66 8.59
CA ASP A 117 2.12 -11.76 9.22
C ASP A 117 0.80 -11.28 9.84
N TYR A 118 0.80 -10.14 10.55
CA TYR A 118 -0.40 -9.52 11.08
C TYR A 118 -1.42 -9.21 9.96
N VAL A 119 -1.00 -8.60 8.86
CA VAL A 119 -1.89 -8.27 7.73
C VAL A 119 -2.48 -9.53 7.08
N VAL A 120 -1.69 -10.60 6.93
CA VAL A 120 -2.13 -11.82 6.26
C VAL A 120 -3.01 -12.67 7.18
N ASN A 121 -2.53 -12.98 8.38
CA ASN A 121 -3.07 -14.04 9.24
C ASN A 121 -3.93 -13.55 10.41
N SER A 122 -3.97 -12.24 10.70
CA SER A 122 -4.76 -11.73 11.82
C SER A 122 -6.27 -11.97 11.62
N LYS A 123 -6.93 -12.32 12.72
CA LYS A 123 -8.39 -12.39 12.85
C LYS A 123 -9.00 -11.09 13.38
N ASP A 124 -8.20 -10.05 13.52
CA ASP A 124 -8.65 -8.72 13.94
C ASP A 124 -9.74 -8.20 12.98
N GLU A 125 -10.75 -7.58 13.57
CA GLU A 125 -11.86 -6.97 12.85
C GLU A 125 -11.37 -5.82 11.94
N LEU A 126 -10.37 -5.06 12.36
CA LEU A 126 -9.73 -4.02 11.55
C LEU A 126 -9.26 -4.59 10.21
N VAL A 127 -8.42 -5.64 10.26
CA VAL A 127 -7.83 -6.24 9.05
C VAL A 127 -8.91 -6.81 8.14
N SER A 128 -9.89 -7.50 8.71
CA SER A 128 -11.01 -8.09 7.97
C SER A 128 -11.87 -7.04 7.27
N ARG A 129 -12.22 -5.95 7.98
CA ARG A 129 -12.99 -4.84 7.41
C ARG A 129 -12.18 -4.06 6.37
N MET A 130 -10.89 -3.84 6.59
CA MET A 130 -10.02 -3.15 5.63
C MET A 130 -9.80 -3.97 4.36
N LYS A 131 -9.58 -5.28 4.44
CA LYS A 131 -9.52 -6.16 3.25
C LYS A 131 -10.78 -6.02 2.39
N ARG A 132 -11.95 -6.01 3.02
CA ARG A 132 -13.24 -5.81 2.33
C ARG A 132 -13.38 -4.40 1.72
N PHE A 133 -13.07 -3.35 2.47
CA PHE A 133 -13.15 -1.96 1.98
C PHE A 133 -12.24 -1.74 0.77
N TYR A 134 -11.01 -2.24 0.84
CA TYR A 134 -9.99 -2.08 -0.18
C TYR A 134 -10.15 -2.99 -1.41
N THR A 135 -11.02 -4.00 -1.34
CA THR A 135 -11.43 -4.79 -2.52
C THR A 135 -12.12 -3.91 -3.58
N TYR A 136 -12.81 -2.85 -3.15
CA TYR A 136 -13.59 -1.96 -4.02
C TYR A 136 -13.03 -0.53 -4.06
N THR A 137 -11.70 -0.41 -4.07
CA THR A 137 -10.99 0.87 -3.93
C THR A 137 -10.02 1.09 -5.10
N LEU A 138 -9.99 2.30 -5.64
CA LEU A 138 -8.97 2.76 -6.58
C LEU A 138 -7.64 2.98 -5.85
N LEU A 139 -6.51 2.60 -6.48
CA LEU A 139 -5.16 2.76 -5.92
C LEU A 139 -5.06 2.21 -4.48
N PRO A 140 -5.52 0.97 -4.20
CA PRO A 140 -5.69 0.50 -2.84
C PRO A 140 -4.37 0.40 -2.05
N ALA A 141 -3.27 0.07 -2.73
CA ALA A 141 -1.95 -0.08 -2.11
C ALA A 141 -1.38 1.26 -1.59
N GLU A 142 -1.87 2.39 -2.07
CA GLU A 142 -1.45 3.72 -1.62
C GLU A 142 -2.03 4.11 -0.25
N SER A 143 -2.95 3.34 0.33
CA SER A 143 -3.51 3.66 1.67
C SER A 143 -3.87 2.47 2.55
N PHE A 144 -4.02 1.26 1.99
CA PHE A 144 -4.34 0.06 2.77
C PHE A 144 -3.33 -0.19 3.90
N PHE A 145 -2.04 -0.20 3.58
CA PHE A 145 -0.99 -0.53 4.55
C PHE A 145 -0.84 0.56 5.61
N HIS A 146 -0.98 1.84 5.24
CA HIS A 146 -0.97 2.99 6.16
C HIS A 146 -2.14 2.89 7.14
N THR A 147 -3.36 2.78 6.62
CA THR A 147 -4.58 2.72 7.42
C THR A 147 -4.56 1.50 8.36
N VAL A 148 -4.11 0.34 7.89
CA VAL A 148 -3.99 -0.84 8.77
C VAL A 148 -2.90 -0.65 9.83
N LEU A 149 -1.72 -0.14 9.47
CA LEU A 149 -0.61 0.01 10.42
C LEU A 149 -0.96 1.00 11.54
N GLU A 150 -1.46 2.18 11.19
CA GLU A 150 -1.76 3.25 12.14
C GLU A 150 -2.84 2.89 13.15
N ASN A 151 -3.79 2.03 12.76
CA ASN A 151 -4.88 1.59 13.63
C ASN A 151 -4.62 0.22 14.28
N SER A 152 -3.46 -0.40 14.02
CA SER A 152 -3.09 -1.68 14.61
C SER A 152 -2.30 -1.53 15.90
N VAL A 153 -2.13 -2.64 16.61
CA VAL A 153 -1.20 -2.76 17.74
C VAL A 153 0.27 -2.50 17.39
N LEU A 154 0.60 -2.40 16.10
CA LEU A 154 1.94 -2.15 15.57
C LEU A 154 2.15 -0.67 15.16
N CYS A 155 1.23 0.24 15.51
CA CYS A 155 1.29 1.64 15.10
C CYS A 155 2.59 2.36 15.49
N GLU A 156 3.18 2.04 16.63
CA GLU A 156 4.45 2.63 17.10
C GLU A 156 5.68 2.22 16.25
N THR A 157 5.51 1.24 15.34
CA THR A 157 6.59 0.79 14.45
C THR A 157 6.67 1.58 13.14
N MET A 158 5.76 2.52 12.90
CA MET A 158 5.72 3.31 11.67
C MET A 158 6.85 4.34 11.62
N VAL A 159 7.55 4.37 10.49
CA VAL A 159 8.49 5.44 10.11
C VAL A 159 7.93 6.11 8.86
N ASP A 160 7.65 7.42 8.95
CA ASP A 160 7.15 8.24 7.81
C ASP A 160 8.26 8.57 6.78
N ASN A 161 8.87 7.52 6.25
CA ASN A 161 9.85 7.54 5.17
C ASN A 161 9.91 6.14 4.56
N ASN A 162 9.61 6.01 3.26
CA ASN A 162 9.65 4.73 2.56
C ASN A 162 11.03 4.39 1.94
N LEU A 163 12.06 5.20 2.21
CA LEU A 163 13.42 5.04 1.69
C LEU A 163 13.51 5.11 0.15
N ARG A 164 12.60 5.86 -0.48
CA ARG A 164 12.57 6.08 -1.93
C ARG A 164 12.76 7.54 -2.30
N LEU A 165 13.32 7.74 -3.48
CA LEU A 165 13.23 9.00 -4.20
C LEU A 165 12.31 8.80 -5.40
N THR A 166 11.09 9.33 -5.32
CA THR A 166 10.14 9.31 -6.45
C THR A 166 10.18 10.65 -7.18
N ASN A 167 10.56 10.64 -8.45
CA ASN A 167 10.76 11.85 -9.26
C ASN A 167 9.42 12.46 -9.75
N TRP A 168 8.64 13.02 -8.83
CA TRP A 168 7.36 13.65 -9.15
C TRP A 168 7.53 14.99 -9.85
N ASN A 169 7.02 15.10 -11.09
CA ASN A 169 6.83 16.38 -11.77
C ASN A 169 5.37 16.53 -12.23
N ARG A 170 4.53 17.15 -11.38
CA ARG A 170 3.07 17.25 -11.62
C ARG A 170 2.71 17.99 -12.92
N LYS A 171 3.51 18.97 -13.36
CA LYS A 171 3.26 19.72 -14.60
C LYS A 171 3.34 18.82 -15.84
N LEU A 172 4.13 17.75 -15.77
CA LEU A 172 4.35 16.83 -16.88
C LEU A 172 3.60 15.51 -16.72
N GLY A 173 3.46 15.00 -15.49
CA GLY A 173 2.92 13.66 -15.20
C GLY A 173 1.41 13.57 -14.95
N CYS A 174 0.74 14.68 -14.61
CA CYS A 174 -0.70 14.67 -14.28
C CYS A 174 -1.55 15.11 -15.48
N LYS A 175 -1.66 14.25 -16.51
CA LYS A 175 -2.35 14.55 -17.77
C LYS A 175 -3.64 13.74 -18.00
N CYS A 176 -4.13 13.04 -16.97
CA CYS A 176 -5.29 12.14 -17.06
C CYS A 176 -5.10 11.06 -18.16
N GLN A 177 -3.87 10.60 -18.35
CA GLN A 177 -3.48 9.65 -19.39
C GLN A 177 -4.12 8.27 -19.25
N TYR A 178 -4.62 7.92 -18.05
CA TYR A 178 -5.23 6.63 -17.74
C TYR A 178 -6.77 6.63 -17.80
N LYS A 179 -7.41 7.68 -18.36
CA LYS A 179 -8.88 7.79 -18.44
C LYS A 179 -9.57 6.63 -19.18
N HIS A 180 -8.83 5.89 -20.00
CA HIS A 180 -9.33 4.73 -20.74
C HIS A 180 -9.19 3.40 -19.97
N ILE A 181 -8.58 3.43 -18.78
CA ILE A 181 -8.35 2.26 -17.90
C ILE A 181 -9.10 2.43 -16.58
N VAL A 182 -9.32 3.68 -16.14
CA VAL A 182 -10.01 4.00 -14.89
C VAL A 182 -10.96 5.20 -15.07
N ASP A 183 -12.07 5.19 -14.32
CA ASP A 183 -13.08 6.27 -14.30
C ASP A 183 -12.81 7.42 -13.31
#